data_AF-A0A0L7KJ27-F1
#
_entry.id   AF-A0A0L7KJ27-F1
#
_cell.length_a   1.000
_cell.length_b   1.000
_cell.length_c   1.000
_cell.angle_alpha   90.00
_cell.angle_beta   90.00
_cell.angle_gamma   90.00
#
_symmetry.space_group_name_H-M   'P 1'
#
loop_
_entity.id
_entity.type
_entity.pdbx_description
1 polymer ?
#
loop_
_entity_poly.entity_id
_entity_poly.type
_entity_poly.pdbx_seq_one_letter_code
_entity_poly.pdbx_strand_id
1 'polypeptide(L)'
;IVYFTVIFPYVVLCVLFVRGVTLPGAWKGISFYILPDWGQLAKQKVWADAATQIFFSLGPGWGGLVGMASFNRFNYKNLRSSIIIPLVNSGTSIWAGFVVFSVLGFAAERANVPVGEVATAGPGLAFVTYPAAFVSIEAVITGLLDEFPKLYERKRLITFLTCVVLFLLSIVCNTEGGLHIIGLLDAHVAIACVPLVCALEIVAAVYTYGPKRLSSDVLFMTGQPLARIWLILWRYILHVILM
;
A
#
# COMPACT_ATOMS: atom_id res chain seq x y z
N ILE A 1 -5.91 -13.95 -13.90
CA ILE A 1 -4.87 -12.90 -13.84
C ILE A 1 -4.39 -12.73 -12.41
N VAL A 2 -5.24 -12.30 -11.46
CA VAL A 2 -4.85 -12.05 -10.06
C VAL A 2 -4.18 -13.23 -9.36
N TYR A 3 -4.65 -14.48 -9.57
CA TYR A 3 -3.98 -15.66 -9.02
C TYR A 3 -2.50 -15.78 -9.40
N PHE A 4 -2.15 -15.44 -10.65
CA PHE A 4 -0.76 -15.44 -11.07
C PHE A 4 -0.02 -14.23 -10.51
N THR A 5 -0.57 -13.01 -10.69
CA THR A 5 0.11 -11.77 -10.31
C THR A 5 0.31 -11.61 -8.80
N VAL A 6 -0.51 -12.28 -7.98
CA VAL A 6 -0.34 -12.31 -6.51
C VAL A 6 0.60 -13.42 -6.08
N ILE A 7 0.49 -14.63 -6.61
CA ILE A 7 1.28 -15.79 -6.14
C ILE A 7 2.71 -15.76 -6.71
N PHE A 8 2.89 -15.35 -7.95
CA PHE A 8 4.18 -15.37 -8.63
C PHE A 8 5.26 -14.53 -7.91
N PRO A 9 4.98 -13.31 -7.40
CA PRO A 9 5.93 -12.59 -6.56
C PRO A 9 6.41 -13.38 -5.34
N TYR A 10 5.56 -14.18 -4.68
CA TYR A 10 6.01 -15.02 -3.56
C TYR A 10 6.94 -16.13 -4.01
N VAL A 11 6.68 -16.75 -5.17
CA VAL A 11 7.60 -17.74 -5.75
C VAL A 11 8.96 -17.11 -6.02
N VAL A 12 8.99 -15.92 -6.61
CA VAL A 12 10.23 -15.17 -6.88
C VAL A 12 10.93 -14.80 -5.57
N LEU A 13 10.21 -14.25 -4.58
CA LEU A 13 10.77 -13.91 -3.28
C LEU A 13 11.35 -15.14 -2.57
N CYS A 14 10.71 -16.30 -2.66
CA CYS A 14 11.26 -17.55 -2.10
C CYS A 14 12.55 -17.98 -2.80
N VAL A 15 12.60 -17.96 -4.14
CA VAL A 15 13.82 -18.30 -4.89
C VAL A 15 14.95 -17.32 -4.57
N LEU A 16 14.65 -16.01 -4.56
CA LEU A 16 15.61 -14.98 -4.23
C LEU A 16 16.07 -15.05 -2.78
N PHE A 17 15.19 -15.42 -1.84
CA PHE A 17 15.57 -15.65 -0.45
C PHE A 17 16.59 -16.78 -0.33
N VAL A 18 16.27 -17.97 -0.87
CA VAL A 18 17.18 -19.13 -0.84
C VAL A 18 18.51 -18.79 -1.50
N ARG A 19 18.48 -18.09 -2.64
CA ARG A 19 19.71 -17.65 -3.30
C ARG A 19 20.47 -16.62 -2.47
N GLY A 20 19.78 -15.64 -1.89
CA GLY A 20 20.36 -14.54 -1.13
C GLY A 20 21.07 -15.02 0.14
N VAL A 21 20.44 -15.91 0.92
CA VAL A 21 21.02 -16.43 2.17
C VAL A 21 22.20 -17.39 1.95
N THR A 22 22.37 -17.92 0.73
CA THR A 22 23.51 -18.78 0.37
C THR A 22 24.73 -17.99 -0.15
N LEU A 23 24.62 -16.66 -0.27
CA LEU A 23 25.74 -15.80 -0.69
C LEU A 23 26.67 -15.46 0.49
N PRO A 24 27.98 -15.31 0.24
CA PRO A 24 28.91 -14.86 1.27
C PRO A 24 28.57 -13.43 1.71
N GLY A 25 28.68 -13.12 3.00
CA GLY A 25 28.35 -11.80 3.53
C GLY A 25 26.84 -11.53 3.71
N ALA A 26 25.94 -12.45 3.31
CA ALA A 26 24.50 -12.28 3.49
C ALA A 26 24.08 -12.02 4.95
N TRP A 27 24.77 -12.66 5.90
CA TRP A 27 24.54 -12.46 7.32
C TRP A 27 24.79 -11.02 7.78
N LYS A 28 25.81 -10.33 7.23
CA LYS A 28 26.08 -8.92 7.58
C LYS A 28 24.90 -8.03 7.23
N GLY A 29 24.28 -8.26 6.08
CA GLY A 29 23.07 -7.56 5.65
C GLY A 29 21.85 -7.91 6.50
N ILE A 30 21.62 -9.19 6.79
CA ILE A 30 20.51 -9.62 7.66
C ILE A 30 20.65 -9.04 9.06
N SER A 31 21.86 -9.05 9.64
CA SER A 31 22.11 -8.44 10.95
C SER A 31 21.83 -6.94 10.95
N PHE A 32 22.20 -6.23 9.87
CA PHE A 32 21.89 -4.80 9.73
C PHE A 32 20.39 -4.54 9.68
N TYR A 33 19.60 -5.46 9.10
CA TYR A 33 18.14 -5.33 9.03
C TYR A 33 17.45 -5.56 10.38
N ILE A 34 17.88 -6.55 11.17
CA ILE A 34 17.16 -6.98 12.38
C ILE A 34 17.67 -6.35 13.68
N LEU A 35 18.91 -5.89 13.72
CA LEU A 35 19.51 -5.37 14.96
C LEU A 35 18.90 -4.00 15.30
N PRO A 36 18.23 -3.86 16.45
CA PRO A 36 17.52 -2.64 16.78
C PRO A 36 18.48 -1.57 17.33
N ASP A 37 18.30 -0.34 16.86
CA ASP A 37 18.79 0.87 17.52
C ASP A 37 17.64 1.52 18.29
N TRP A 38 17.54 1.20 19.58
CA TRP A 38 16.46 1.70 20.45
C TRP A 38 16.45 3.22 20.59
N GLY A 39 17.58 3.90 20.35
CA GLY A 39 17.64 5.36 20.37
C GLY A 39 16.83 6.02 19.25
N GLN A 40 16.56 5.30 18.16
CA GLN A 40 15.73 5.79 17.05
C GLN A 40 14.28 6.00 17.45
N LEU A 41 13.75 5.19 18.39
CA LEU A 41 12.36 5.29 18.82
C LEU A 41 12.02 6.61 19.53
N ALA A 42 13.03 7.32 20.04
CA ALA A 42 12.86 8.67 20.61
C ALA A 42 12.62 9.74 19.54
N LYS A 43 12.96 9.47 18.27
CA LYS A 43 12.84 10.45 17.18
C LYS A 43 11.42 10.43 16.63
N GLN A 44 10.73 11.57 16.70
CA GLN A 44 9.38 11.73 16.15
C GLN A 44 9.29 11.38 14.67
N LYS A 45 10.34 11.70 13.89
CA LYS A 45 10.42 11.35 12.46
C LYS A 45 10.25 9.85 12.20
N VAL A 46 10.78 8.98 13.07
CA VAL A 46 10.68 7.52 12.89
C VAL A 46 9.23 7.05 12.97
N TRP A 47 8.43 7.68 13.84
CA TRP A 47 7.00 7.39 13.95
C TRP A 47 6.18 7.97 12.78
N ALA A 48 6.54 9.17 12.32
CA ALA A 48 5.91 9.78 11.15
C ALA A 48 6.18 8.97 9.87
N ASP A 49 7.44 8.53 9.67
CA ASP A 49 7.83 7.67 8.55
C ASP A 49 7.11 6.31 8.63
N ALA A 50 6.97 5.72 9.83
CA ALA A 50 6.24 4.47 10.03
C ALA A 50 4.73 4.60 9.73
N ALA A 51 4.09 5.68 10.18
CA ALA A 51 2.68 5.95 9.89
C ALA A 51 2.45 6.13 8.38
N THR A 52 3.32 6.92 7.73
CA THR A 52 3.33 7.14 6.28
C THR A 52 3.50 5.81 5.53
N GLN A 53 4.47 4.99 5.93
CA GLN A 53 4.73 3.68 5.32
C GLN A 53 3.50 2.77 5.38
N ILE A 54 2.84 2.65 6.54
CA ILE A 54 1.65 1.80 6.69
C ILE A 54 0.45 2.36 5.92
N PHE A 55 0.26 3.68 5.94
CA PHE A 55 -0.81 4.33 5.19
C PHE A 55 -0.68 4.05 3.69
N PHE A 56 0.48 4.34 3.10
CA PHE A 56 0.70 4.11 1.67
C PHE A 56 0.81 2.62 1.30
N SER A 57 1.27 1.76 2.21
CA SER A 57 1.33 0.32 1.97
C SER A 57 -0.05 -0.35 1.93
N LEU A 58 -1.02 0.13 2.72
CA LEU A 58 -2.39 -0.41 2.73
C LEU A 58 -3.34 0.30 1.76
N GLY A 59 -3.04 1.56 1.43
CA GLY A 59 -3.84 2.39 0.51
C GLY A 59 -5.29 2.66 0.93
N PRO A 60 -5.61 3.00 2.20
CA PRO A 60 -6.95 3.43 2.57
C PRO A 60 -7.26 4.81 1.94
N GLY A 61 -8.52 5.05 1.56
CA GLY A 61 -8.97 6.32 0.96
C GLY A 61 -8.69 6.48 -0.53
N TRP A 62 -8.21 5.43 -1.21
CA TRP A 62 -7.93 5.47 -2.66
C TRP A 62 -9.12 4.99 -3.50
N GLY A 63 -10.25 4.66 -2.87
CA GLY A 63 -11.40 4.04 -3.52
C GLY A 63 -11.20 2.56 -3.93
N GLY A 64 -9.96 2.09 -4.11
CA GLY A 64 -9.69 0.72 -4.56
C GLY A 64 -10.22 -0.38 -3.63
N LEU A 65 -10.03 -0.22 -2.31
CA LEU A 65 -10.57 -1.17 -1.32
C LEU A 65 -12.10 -1.16 -1.29
N VAL A 66 -12.73 0.02 -1.38
CA VAL A 66 -14.18 0.17 -1.40
C VAL A 66 -14.77 -0.42 -2.68
N GLY A 67 -14.16 -0.13 -3.83
CA GLY A 67 -14.55 -0.68 -5.13
C GLY A 67 -14.39 -2.21 -5.19
N MET A 68 -13.30 -2.77 -4.65
CA MET A 68 -13.18 -4.23 -4.55
C MET A 68 -14.20 -4.83 -3.57
N ALA A 69 -14.50 -4.13 -2.48
CA ALA A 69 -15.47 -4.59 -1.49
C ALA A 69 -16.92 -4.55 -1.99
N SER A 70 -17.26 -3.67 -2.94
CA SER A 70 -18.62 -3.58 -3.51
C SER A 70 -19.02 -4.84 -4.29
N PHE A 71 -18.05 -5.59 -4.81
CA PHE A 71 -18.28 -6.88 -5.48
C PHE A 71 -18.42 -8.07 -4.52
N ASN A 72 -18.24 -7.89 -3.21
CA ASN A 72 -18.42 -8.97 -2.25
C ASN A 72 -19.91 -9.32 -2.09
N ARG A 73 -20.18 -10.57 -1.66
CA ARG A 73 -21.52 -10.95 -1.21
C ARG A 73 -21.91 -10.11 0.01
N PHE A 74 -23.18 -9.73 0.10
CA PHE A 74 -23.69 -8.90 1.20
C PHE A 74 -23.37 -9.50 2.59
N ASN A 75 -23.51 -10.82 2.75
CA ASN A 75 -23.23 -11.53 3.99
C ASN A 75 -21.77 -12.01 4.14
N TYR A 76 -20.84 -11.47 3.35
CA TYR A 76 -19.43 -11.84 3.42
C TYR A 76 -18.80 -11.38 4.74
N LYS A 77 -18.00 -12.26 5.37
CA LYS A 77 -17.33 -11.98 6.65
C LYS A 77 -16.12 -11.05 6.46
N ASN A 78 -16.40 -9.79 6.14
CA ASN A 78 -15.40 -8.77 5.84
C ASN A 78 -14.41 -8.53 7.00
N LEU A 79 -14.85 -8.59 8.27
CA LEU A 79 -14.00 -8.35 9.44
C LEU A 79 -12.75 -9.24 9.46
N ARG A 80 -12.89 -10.52 9.10
CA ARG A 80 -11.75 -11.44 9.05
C ARG A 80 -10.76 -11.05 7.95
N SER A 81 -11.25 -10.67 6.77
CA SER A 81 -10.42 -10.18 5.68
C SER A 81 -9.73 -8.87 6.02
N SER A 82 -10.42 -7.95 6.70
CA SER A 82 -9.87 -6.66 7.16
C SER A 82 -8.73 -6.80 8.17
N ILE A 83 -8.57 -7.97 8.81
CA ILE A 83 -7.44 -8.27 9.70
C ILE A 83 -6.35 -9.05 8.95
N ILE A 84 -6.73 -10.07 8.18
CA ILE A 84 -5.77 -10.92 7.47
C ILE A 84 -5.00 -10.14 6.40
N ILE A 85 -5.67 -9.27 5.63
CA ILE A 85 -5.05 -8.53 4.53
C ILE A 85 -3.88 -7.66 5.03
N PRO A 86 -4.05 -6.79 6.06
CA PRO A 86 -2.93 -6.01 6.60
C PRO A 86 -1.81 -6.88 7.17
N LEU A 87 -2.14 -7.99 7.85
CA LEU A 87 -1.13 -8.90 8.39
C LEU A 87 -0.28 -9.55 7.30
N VAL A 88 -0.91 -10.02 6.22
CA VAL A 88 -0.21 -10.59 5.06
C VAL A 88 0.62 -9.52 4.36
N ASN A 89 0.09 -8.31 4.18
CA ASN A 89 0.83 -7.18 3.62
C ASN A 89 2.12 -6.89 4.42
N SER A 90 2.01 -6.69 5.73
CA SER A 90 3.16 -6.40 6.59
C SER A 90 4.13 -7.58 6.68
N GLY A 91 3.62 -8.80 6.77
CA GLY A 91 4.44 -10.02 6.75
C GLY A 91 5.24 -10.16 5.46
N THR A 92 4.64 -9.80 4.32
CA THR A 92 5.31 -9.81 3.01
C THR A 92 6.41 -8.77 2.95
N SER A 93 6.16 -7.56 3.46
CA SER A 93 7.17 -6.50 3.55
C SER A 93 8.36 -6.90 4.42
N ILE A 94 8.11 -7.56 5.56
CA ILE A 94 9.17 -8.10 6.42
C ILE A 94 9.98 -9.17 5.68
N TRP A 95 9.30 -10.12 5.02
CA TRP A 95 9.93 -11.17 4.24
C TRP A 95 10.79 -10.62 3.09
N ALA A 96 10.27 -9.64 2.35
CA ALA A 96 11.00 -8.95 1.30
C ALA A 96 12.22 -8.20 1.85
N GLY A 97 12.14 -7.65 3.06
CA GLY A 97 13.28 -7.07 3.79
C GLY A 97 14.42 -8.07 3.93
N PHE A 98 14.15 -9.30 4.39
CA PHE A 98 15.17 -10.35 4.46
C PHE A 98 15.79 -10.67 3.10
N VAL A 99 14.98 -10.75 2.04
CA VAL A 99 15.47 -10.97 0.67
C VAL A 99 16.42 -9.87 0.25
N VAL A 100 16.01 -8.60 0.36
CA VAL A 100 16.81 -7.44 -0.05
C VAL A 100 18.10 -7.35 0.75
N PHE A 101 18.03 -7.42 2.08
CA PHE A 101 19.21 -7.27 2.93
C PHE A 101 20.17 -8.45 2.82
N SER A 102 19.72 -9.67 2.50
CA SER A 102 20.63 -10.78 2.21
C SER A 102 21.50 -10.51 0.97
N VAL A 103 20.94 -9.89 -0.08
CA VAL A 103 21.66 -9.53 -1.31
C VAL A 103 22.54 -8.28 -1.09
N LEU A 104 22.06 -7.28 -0.36
CA LEU A 104 22.86 -6.10 0.01
C LEU A 104 24.08 -6.47 0.86
N GLY A 105 23.95 -7.47 1.75
CA GLY A 105 25.08 -8.00 2.52
C GLY A 105 26.19 -8.57 1.63
N PHE A 106 25.83 -9.32 0.60
CA PHE A 106 26.79 -9.82 -0.39
C PHE A 106 27.43 -8.70 -1.23
N ALA A 107 26.63 -7.71 -1.64
CA ALA A 107 27.15 -6.55 -2.37
C ALA A 107 28.16 -5.75 -1.52
N ALA A 108 27.82 -5.51 -0.25
CA ALA A 108 28.71 -4.86 0.73
C ALA A 108 30.00 -5.66 0.95
N GLU A 109 29.92 -6.98 1.08
CA GLU A 109 31.09 -7.87 1.21
C GLU A 109 32.03 -7.75 0.01
N ARG A 110 31.47 -7.75 -1.22
CA ARG A 110 32.26 -7.65 -2.45
C ARG A 110 32.88 -6.28 -2.68
N ALA A 111 32.13 -5.23 -2.37
CA ALA A 111 32.61 -3.86 -2.48
C ALA A 111 33.52 -3.47 -1.30
N ASN A 112 33.59 -4.30 -0.26
CA ASN A 112 34.32 -4.02 0.99
C ASN A 112 33.90 -2.69 1.63
N VAL A 113 32.59 -2.39 1.59
CA VAL A 113 31.97 -1.19 2.16
C VAL A 113 30.91 -1.57 3.20
N PRO A 114 30.54 -0.67 4.12
CA PRO A 114 29.43 -0.90 5.04
C PRO A 114 28.10 -1.10 4.32
N VAL A 115 27.24 -1.99 4.85
CA VAL A 115 25.90 -2.28 4.28
C VAL A 115 25.04 -1.02 4.12
N GLY A 116 25.14 -0.08 5.07
CA GLY A 116 24.39 1.17 5.04
C GLY A 116 24.67 2.05 3.81
N GLU A 117 25.87 1.95 3.21
CA GLU A 117 26.22 2.72 2.00
C GLU A 117 25.63 2.10 0.72
N VAL A 118 25.42 0.79 0.70
CA VAL A 118 24.81 0.09 -0.44
C VAL A 118 23.27 0.16 -0.38
N ALA A 119 22.71 0.27 0.82
CA ALA A 119 21.27 0.29 1.06
C ALA A 119 20.56 1.58 0.59
N THR A 120 21.31 2.65 0.29
CA THR A 120 20.77 3.95 -0.13
C THR A 120 20.46 4.04 -1.62
N ALA A 121 20.95 3.11 -2.46
CA ALA A 121 20.67 3.05 -3.89
C ALA A 121 19.38 2.25 -4.16
N GLY A 122 18.23 2.93 -4.28
CA GLY A 122 16.91 2.31 -4.27
C GLY A 122 16.39 1.78 -5.63
N PRO A 123 16.00 0.49 -5.74
CA PRO A 123 15.17 -0.07 -6.82
C PRO A 123 13.67 -0.17 -6.45
N GLY A 124 13.26 0.35 -5.28
CA GLY A 124 11.94 0.10 -4.67
C GLY A 124 10.72 0.60 -5.46
N LEU A 125 10.92 1.55 -6.39
CA LEU A 125 9.84 2.14 -7.18
C LEU A 125 9.11 1.09 -8.04
N ALA A 126 9.81 0.13 -8.64
CA ALA A 126 9.16 -0.86 -9.49
C ALA A 126 8.28 -1.86 -8.70
N PHE A 127 8.66 -2.23 -7.48
CA PHE A 127 7.92 -3.24 -6.73
C PHE A 127 6.67 -2.69 -6.01
N VAL A 128 6.61 -1.38 -5.77
CA VAL A 128 5.49 -0.70 -5.12
C VAL A 128 4.55 -0.03 -6.13
N THR A 129 5.11 0.64 -7.14
CA THR A 129 4.32 1.49 -8.06
C THR A 129 3.46 0.68 -9.01
N TYR A 130 3.91 -0.51 -9.48
CA TYR A 130 3.13 -1.31 -10.42
C TYR A 130 1.85 -1.90 -9.80
N PRO A 131 1.87 -2.56 -8.62
CA PRO A 131 0.63 -3.03 -7.98
C PRO A 131 -0.32 -1.89 -7.60
N ALA A 132 0.21 -0.77 -7.09
CA ALA A 132 -0.59 0.40 -6.73
C ALA A 132 -1.31 0.99 -7.96
N ALA A 133 -0.64 1.07 -9.11
CA ALA A 133 -1.24 1.56 -10.34
C ALA A 133 -2.47 0.75 -10.79
N PHE A 134 -2.43 -0.59 -10.65
CA PHE A 134 -3.59 -1.44 -10.99
C PHE A 134 -4.80 -1.17 -10.09
N VAL A 135 -4.58 -1.01 -8.79
CA VAL A 135 -5.66 -0.71 -7.82
C VAL A 135 -6.28 0.66 -8.11
N SER A 136 -5.45 1.66 -8.42
CA SER A 136 -5.93 3.01 -8.74
C SER A 136 -6.72 3.07 -10.05
N ILE A 137 -6.28 2.35 -11.08
CA ILE A 137 -7.02 2.28 -12.36
C ILE A 137 -8.40 1.63 -12.14
N GLU A 138 -8.47 0.54 -11.38
CA GLU A 138 -9.75 -0.13 -11.08
C GLU A 138 -10.67 0.78 -10.25
N ALA A 139 -10.13 1.55 -9.31
CA ALA A 139 -10.89 2.53 -8.52
C ALA A 139 -11.53 3.60 -9.41
N VAL A 140 -10.77 4.18 -10.35
CA VAL A 140 -11.27 5.19 -11.30
C VAL A 140 -12.35 4.61 -12.22
N ILE A 141 -12.13 3.41 -12.76
CA ILE A 141 -13.12 2.77 -13.66
C ILE A 141 -14.40 2.46 -12.90
N THR A 142 -14.29 1.91 -11.69
CA THR A 142 -15.46 1.56 -10.86
C THR A 142 -16.26 2.82 -10.51
N GLY A 143 -15.59 3.89 -10.06
CA GLY A 143 -16.25 5.17 -9.76
C GLY A 143 -16.97 5.79 -10.97
N LEU A 144 -16.35 5.74 -12.16
CA LEU A 144 -16.99 6.24 -13.39
C LEU A 144 -18.21 5.42 -13.81
N LEU A 145 -18.14 4.10 -13.64
CA LEU A 145 -19.25 3.20 -13.97
C LEU A 145 -20.42 3.35 -13.01
N ASP A 146 -20.15 3.58 -11.73
CA ASP A 146 -21.17 3.76 -10.70
C ASP A 146 -21.91 5.10 -10.86
N GLU A 147 -21.22 6.17 -11.25
CA GLU A 147 -21.84 7.49 -11.49
C GLU A 147 -22.66 7.52 -12.80
N PHE A 148 -22.20 6.80 -13.84
CA PHE A 148 -22.86 6.76 -15.14
C PHE A 148 -23.22 5.33 -15.55
N PRO A 149 -24.36 4.78 -15.10
CA PRO A 149 -24.73 3.37 -15.33
C PRO A 149 -24.79 2.95 -16.80
N LYS A 150 -25.07 3.89 -17.72
CA LYS A 150 -25.08 3.65 -19.18
C LYS A 150 -23.72 3.26 -19.76
N LEU A 151 -22.63 3.55 -19.03
CA LEU A 151 -21.27 3.25 -19.42
C LEU A 151 -20.90 1.76 -19.24
N TYR A 152 -21.67 0.99 -18.46
CA TYR A 152 -21.43 -0.44 -18.25
C TYR A 152 -21.42 -1.24 -19.57
N GLU A 153 -22.27 -0.87 -20.53
CA GLU A 153 -22.34 -1.52 -21.85
C GLU A 153 -21.07 -1.30 -22.68
N ARG A 154 -20.29 -0.25 -22.38
CA ARG A 154 -19.07 0.14 -23.09
C ARG A 154 -17.82 0.05 -22.22
N LYS A 155 -17.85 -0.73 -21.13
CA LYS A 155 -16.75 -0.86 -20.15
C LYS A 155 -15.37 -1.04 -20.81
N ARG A 156 -15.26 -1.93 -21.81
CA ARG A 156 -13.99 -2.18 -22.54
C ARG A 156 -13.44 -0.92 -23.21
N LEU A 157 -14.30 -0.12 -23.84
CA LEU A 157 -13.90 1.11 -24.50
C LEU A 157 -13.44 2.17 -23.50
N ILE A 158 -14.13 2.28 -22.36
CA ILE A 158 -13.78 3.24 -21.32
C ILE A 158 -12.44 2.89 -20.69
N THR A 159 -12.24 1.61 -20.33
CA THR A 159 -10.94 1.15 -19.83
C THR A 159 -9.83 1.45 -20.84
N PHE A 160 -10.05 1.19 -22.12
CA PHE A 160 -9.09 1.51 -23.17
C PHE A 160 -8.79 3.02 -23.23
N LEU A 161 -9.82 3.87 -23.22
CA LEU A 161 -9.66 5.33 -23.23
C LEU A 161 -8.92 5.83 -21.99
N THR A 162 -9.26 5.34 -20.80
CA THR A 162 -8.55 5.69 -19.55
C THR A 162 -7.08 5.29 -19.63
N CYS A 163 -6.76 4.08 -20.12
CA CYS A 163 -5.36 3.66 -20.32
C CYS A 163 -4.62 4.55 -21.32
N VAL A 164 -5.26 4.93 -22.44
CA VAL A 164 -4.65 5.83 -23.44
C VAL A 164 -4.37 7.20 -22.83
N VAL A 165 -5.32 7.78 -22.09
CA VAL A 165 -5.14 9.07 -21.42
C VAL A 165 -4.00 9.00 -20.41
N LEU A 166 -3.96 7.96 -19.57
CA LEU A 166 -2.89 7.76 -18.59
C LEU A 166 -1.53 7.58 -19.26
N PHE A 167 -1.47 6.85 -20.37
CA PHE A 167 -0.24 6.68 -21.15
C PHE A 167 0.26 8.02 -21.68
N LEU A 168 -0.62 8.81 -22.30
CA LEU A 168 -0.27 10.13 -22.84
C LEU A 168 0.23 11.08 -21.76
N LEU A 169 -0.40 11.09 -20.58
CA LEU A 169 0.05 11.88 -19.43
C LEU A 169 1.41 11.39 -18.91
N SER A 170 1.65 10.07 -18.91
CA SER A 170 2.90 9.48 -18.45
C SER A 170 4.10 9.77 -19.37
N ILE A 171 3.88 10.14 -20.64
CA ILE A 171 4.96 10.53 -21.58
C ILE A 171 5.82 11.67 -21.01
N VAL A 172 5.21 12.61 -20.27
CA VAL A 172 5.92 13.73 -19.63
C VAL A 172 6.97 13.23 -18.62
N CYS A 173 6.73 12.08 -17.99
CA CYS A 173 7.66 11.45 -17.03
C CYS A 173 8.82 10.70 -17.71
N ASN A 174 8.79 10.51 -19.03
CA ASN A 174 9.89 9.88 -19.79
C ASN A 174 10.90 10.89 -20.38
N THR A 175 10.75 12.17 -20.06
CA THR A 175 11.72 13.20 -20.46
C THR A 175 13.00 13.11 -19.61
N GLU A 176 14.10 13.74 -20.03
CA GLU A 176 15.33 13.80 -19.22
C GLU A 176 15.11 14.45 -17.84
N GLY A 177 14.13 15.36 -17.73
CA GLY A 177 13.66 15.94 -16.48
C GLY A 177 12.57 15.14 -15.76
N GLY A 178 12.15 14.00 -16.29
CA GLY A 178 11.01 13.22 -15.80
C GLY A 178 11.14 12.76 -14.35
N LEU A 179 12.35 12.44 -13.90
CA LEU A 179 12.65 12.11 -12.50
C LEU A 179 12.30 13.27 -11.54
N HIS A 180 12.52 14.53 -11.95
CA HIS A 180 12.12 15.69 -11.14
C HIS A 180 10.59 15.84 -11.10
N ILE A 181 9.91 15.57 -12.22
CA ILE A 181 8.44 15.62 -12.30
C ILE A 181 7.83 14.53 -11.40
N ILE A 182 8.39 13.31 -11.43
CA ILE A 182 8.00 12.22 -10.54
C ILE A 182 8.18 12.64 -9.07
N GLY A 183 9.33 13.24 -8.73
CA GLY A 183 9.58 13.74 -7.37
C GLY A 183 8.57 14.80 -6.92
N LEU A 184 8.20 15.74 -7.80
CA LEU A 184 7.17 16.74 -7.51
C LEU A 184 5.77 16.12 -7.33
N LEU A 185 5.40 15.17 -8.19
CA LEU A 185 4.12 14.47 -8.09
C LEU A 185 4.03 13.65 -6.80
N ASP A 186 5.10 12.96 -6.42
CA ASP A 186 5.15 12.17 -5.19
C ASP A 186 5.05 13.08 -3.95
N ALA A 187 5.80 14.19 -3.95
CA ALA A 187 5.82 15.15 -2.84
C ALA A 187 4.49 15.89 -2.64
N HIS A 188 3.78 16.26 -3.72
CA HIS A 188 2.61 17.11 -3.64
C HIS A 188 1.27 16.37 -3.81
N VAL A 189 1.20 15.37 -4.68
CA VAL A 189 -0.05 14.67 -4.96
C VAL A 189 -0.22 13.48 -4.00
N ALA A 190 0.77 12.59 -3.95
CA ALA A 190 0.67 11.39 -3.13
C ALA A 190 0.70 11.73 -1.63
N ILE A 191 1.71 12.48 -1.20
CA ILE A 191 1.93 12.74 0.24
C ILE A 191 0.90 13.71 0.83
N ALA A 192 0.39 14.70 0.09
CA ALA A 192 -0.52 15.71 0.65
C ALA A 192 -2.02 15.46 0.33
N CYS A 193 -2.37 15.17 -0.92
CA CYS A 193 -3.79 15.08 -1.30
C CYS A 193 -4.46 13.81 -0.76
N VAL A 194 -3.76 12.67 -0.78
CA VAL A 194 -4.35 11.38 -0.43
C VAL A 194 -4.71 11.29 1.07
N PRO A 195 -3.82 11.66 2.02
CA PRO A 195 -4.21 11.68 3.44
C PRO A 195 -5.37 12.64 3.72
N LEU A 196 -5.43 13.78 3.03
CA LEU A 196 -6.53 14.74 3.16
C LEU A 196 -7.87 14.14 2.71
N VAL A 197 -7.92 13.49 1.55
CA VAL A 197 -9.14 12.79 1.07
C VAL A 197 -9.54 11.72 2.08
N CYS A 198 -8.58 10.89 2.54
CA CYS A 198 -8.87 9.87 3.54
C CYS A 198 -9.40 10.48 4.85
N ALA A 199 -8.84 11.61 5.31
CA ALA A 199 -9.31 12.32 6.49
C ALA A 199 -10.75 12.82 6.32
N LEU A 200 -11.09 13.37 5.16
CA LEU A 200 -12.46 13.80 4.84
C LEU A 200 -13.44 12.63 4.79
N GLU A 201 -13.06 11.48 4.20
CA GLU A 201 -13.88 10.26 4.20
C GLU A 201 -14.16 9.77 5.61
N ILE A 202 -13.17 9.81 6.50
CA ILE A 202 -13.32 9.39 7.90
C ILE A 202 -14.22 10.37 8.65
N VAL A 203 -14.06 11.68 8.43
CA VAL A 203 -14.95 12.69 9.03
C VAL A 203 -16.38 12.48 8.56
N ALA A 204 -16.60 12.24 7.26
CA ALA A 204 -17.91 11.90 6.73
C ALA A 204 -18.48 10.63 7.39
N ALA A 205 -17.74 9.52 7.38
CA ALA A 205 -18.21 8.23 7.90
C ALA A 205 -18.44 8.24 9.42
N VAL A 206 -17.56 8.88 10.20
CA VAL A 206 -17.61 8.82 11.66
C VAL A 206 -18.41 9.96 12.26
N TYR A 207 -18.20 11.21 11.83
CA TYR A 207 -18.85 12.37 12.45
C TYR A 207 -20.18 12.73 11.82
N THR A 208 -20.36 12.56 10.49
CA THR A 208 -21.65 12.87 9.86
C THR A 208 -22.62 11.68 9.89
N TYR A 209 -22.16 10.48 9.50
CA TYR A 209 -23.01 9.29 9.48
C TYR A 209 -23.19 8.67 10.88
N GLY A 210 -22.10 8.58 11.64
CA GLY A 210 -22.09 8.19 13.05
C GLY A 210 -21.59 6.76 13.29
N PRO A 211 -20.67 6.53 14.25
CA PRO A 211 -20.01 5.23 14.43
C PRO A 211 -20.96 4.11 14.88
N LYS A 212 -22.03 4.46 15.62
CA LYS A 212 -23.05 3.48 16.05
C LYS A 212 -23.88 2.95 14.89
N ARG A 213 -24.21 3.81 13.92
CA ARG A 213 -24.95 3.41 12.71
C ARG A 213 -24.09 2.49 11.87
N LEU A 214 -22.83 2.90 11.61
CA LEU A 214 -21.86 2.08 10.89
C LEU A 214 -21.67 0.69 11.54
N SER A 215 -21.58 0.63 12.87
CA SER A 215 -21.50 -0.64 13.59
C SER A 215 -22.77 -1.50 13.43
N SER A 216 -23.94 -0.86 13.35
CA SER A 216 -25.21 -1.54 13.15
C SER A 216 -25.33 -2.10 11.74
N ASP A 217 -24.84 -1.39 10.73
CA ASP A 217 -24.84 -1.86 9.33
C ASP A 217 -23.88 -3.03 9.16
N VAL A 218 -22.68 -2.95 9.76
CA VAL A 218 -21.74 -4.08 9.75
C VAL A 218 -22.34 -5.30 10.45
N LEU A 219 -23.06 -5.12 11.56
CA LEU A 219 -23.77 -6.20 12.23
C LEU A 219 -24.89 -6.78 11.35
N PHE A 220 -25.65 -5.91 10.66
CA PHE A 220 -26.71 -6.33 9.73
C PHE A 220 -26.17 -7.12 8.55
N MET A 221 -25.04 -6.71 7.98
CA MET A 221 -24.37 -7.40 6.88
C MET A 221 -23.74 -8.72 7.31
N THR A 222 -22.98 -8.73 8.41
CA THR A 222 -22.12 -9.87 8.75
C THR A 222 -22.70 -10.82 9.79
N GLY A 223 -23.74 -10.40 10.51
CA GLY A 223 -24.26 -11.08 11.69
C GLY A 223 -23.31 -11.08 12.90
N GLN A 224 -22.18 -10.35 12.84
CA GLN A 224 -21.20 -10.28 13.93
C GLN A 224 -21.10 -8.85 14.47
N PRO A 225 -21.19 -8.65 15.80
CA PRO A 225 -21.06 -7.33 16.38
C PRO A 225 -19.60 -6.87 16.33
N LEU A 226 -19.40 -5.60 15.96
CA LEU A 226 -18.09 -4.99 15.97
C LEU A 226 -17.66 -4.70 17.42
N ALA A 227 -16.44 -5.08 17.80
CA ALA A 227 -15.91 -4.79 19.12
C ALA A 227 -15.78 -3.27 19.35
N ARG A 228 -15.99 -2.83 20.60
CA ARG A 228 -15.96 -1.40 20.97
C ARG A 228 -14.63 -0.71 20.66
N ILE A 229 -13.53 -1.47 20.62
CA ILE A 229 -12.20 -0.95 20.30
C ILE A 229 -12.16 -0.30 18.91
N TRP A 230 -12.85 -0.88 17.92
CA TRP A 230 -12.90 -0.34 16.55
C TRP A 230 -13.62 1.01 16.50
N LEU A 231 -14.65 1.20 17.32
CA LEU A 231 -15.38 2.46 17.41
C LEU A 231 -14.52 3.57 18.04
N ILE A 232 -13.70 3.22 19.03
CA ILE A 232 -12.75 4.16 19.66
C ILE A 232 -11.63 4.50 18.67
N LEU A 233 -11.10 3.50 17.98
CA LEU A 233 -10.05 3.66 16.98
C LEU A 233 -10.48 4.63 15.86
N TRP A 234 -11.65 4.41 15.26
CA TRP A 234 -12.17 5.27 14.20
C TRP A 234 -12.48 6.70 14.67
N ARG A 235 -12.98 6.85 15.90
CA ARG A 235 -13.39 8.17 16.40
C ARG A 235 -12.22 9.05 16.79
N TYR A 236 -11.23 8.51 17.49
CA TYR A 236 -10.19 9.32 18.11
C TYR A 236 -8.81 9.09 17.51
N ILE A 237 -8.40 7.83 17.36
CA ILE A 237 -7.01 7.51 16.98
C ILE A 237 -6.77 7.82 15.50
N LEU A 238 -7.73 7.50 14.64
CA LEU A 238 -7.57 7.68 13.19
C LEU A 238 -7.51 9.16 12.78
N HIS A 239 -8.24 10.03 13.48
CA HIS A 239 -8.21 11.47 13.24
C HIS A 239 -6.88 12.11 13.66
N VAL A 240 -6.26 11.62 14.73
CA VAL A 240 -4.97 12.11 15.23
C VAL A 240 -3.81 11.65 14.35
N ILE A 241 -3.91 10.49 13.69
CA ILE A 241 -2.85 9.96 12.82
C ILE A 241 -2.82 10.68 11.45
N LEU A 242 -3.96 11.18 10.96
CA LEU A 242 -4.09 11.75 9.62
C LEU A 242 -4.03 13.29 9.56
N MET A 243 -4.03 13.97 10.72
CA MET A 243 -3.92 15.44 10.86
C MET A 243 -2.54 15.80 11.37
#